data_AF-A0A0F6TVV9-F1
#
_entry.id   AF-A0A0F6TVV9-F1
#
_cell.length_a   1.000
_cell.length_b   1.000
_cell.length_c   1.000
_cell.angle_alpha   90.00
_cell.angle_beta   90.00
_cell.angle_gamma   90.00
#
_symmetry.space_group_name_H-M   'P 1'
#
loop_
_entity.id
_entity.type
_entity.pdbx_description
1 polymer ?
#
loop_
_entity_poly.entity_id
_entity_poly.type
_entity_poly.pdbx_seq_one_letter_code
_entity_poly.pdbx_strand_id
1 'polypeptide(L)'
;MFDAVAYALRCIPESSRYEGEAASQLEALASRYVGATHPVTLPWRNGKLELEIFWRQWLCWQGGAGEKAWAFHDALACGLAAMVRDCAGRRDIQTLVFGGRVLHNRLLVSQLKFYLAGFTLLFPQQLPAGDGSIASGQAVVASARCKAH
;
A
#
# COMPACT_ATOMS: atom_id res chain seq x y z
N MET A 1 2.10 -1.35 10.27
CA MET A 1 1.51 -2.57 9.66
C MET A 1 2.59 -3.44 9.03
N PHE A 2 3.42 -2.89 8.14
CA PHE A 2 4.59 -3.58 7.57
C PHE A 2 5.53 -4.16 8.65
N ASP A 3 5.89 -3.37 9.67
CA ASP A 3 6.79 -3.86 10.73
C ASP A 3 6.19 -5.01 11.54
N ALA A 4 4.88 -4.98 11.79
CA ALA A 4 4.19 -6.03 12.53
C ALA A 4 4.18 -7.36 11.75
N VAL A 5 3.92 -7.29 10.44
CA VAL A 5 3.99 -8.48 9.56
C VAL A 5 5.43 -8.97 9.46
N ALA A 6 6.39 -8.07 9.26
CA ALA A 6 7.80 -8.41 9.16
C ALA A 6 8.33 -9.10 10.42
N TYR A 7 7.95 -8.58 11.60
CA TYR A 7 8.26 -9.17 12.89
C TYR A 7 7.62 -10.56 13.05
N ALA A 8 6.33 -10.70 12.72
CA ALA A 8 5.63 -11.98 12.81
C ALA A 8 6.23 -13.07 11.90
N LEU A 9 6.79 -12.66 10.75
CA LEU A 9 7.48 -13.56 9.82
C LEU A 9 8.97 -13.77 10.15
N ARG A 10 9.49 -13.12 11.20
CA ARG A 10 10.91 -13.14 11.58
C ARG A 10 11.83 -12.74 10.42
N CYS A 11 11.40 -11.80 9.58
CA CYS A 11 12.17 -11.32 8.43
C CYS A 11 12.96 -10.03 8.70
N ILE A 12 12.98 -9.57 9.96
CA ILE A 12 13.80 -8.45 10.43
C ILE A 12 14.50 -8.80 11.75
N PRO A 13 15.70 -8.24 12.00
CA PRO A 13 16.34 -8.30 13.32
C PRO A 13 15.52 -7.57 14.40
N GLU A 14 15.80 -7.85 15.68
CA GLU A 14 15.08 -7.27 16.83
C GLU A 14 15.14 -5.73 16.89
N SER A 15 16.15 -5.12 16.26
CA SER A 15 16.28 -3.68 16.09
C SER A 15 16.41 -3.30 14.62
N SER A 16 15.60 -2.34 14.18
CA SER A 16 15.69 -1.76 12.84
C SER A 16 16.96 -0.93 12.71
N ARG A 17 17.74 -1.16 11.66
CA ARG A 17 19.01 -0.48 11.37
C ARG A 17 18.81 0.83 10.63
N TYR A 18 17.71 0.96 9.90
CA TYR A 18 17.32 2.18 9.20
C TYR A 18 15.80 2.26 8.99
N GLU A 19 15.29 3.45 8.66
CA GLU A 19 13.87 3.68 8.37
C GLU A 19 13.46 2.94 7.08
N GLY A 20 12.46 2.06 7.17
CA GLY A 20 11.92 1.32 6.02
C GLY A 20 12.62 -0.02 5.72
N GLU A 21 13.54 -0.49 6.57
CA GLU A 21 14.19 -1.81 6.44
C GLU A 21 13.16 -2.94 6.40
N ALA A 22 12.22 -2.94 7.34
CA ALA A 22 11.18 -3.96 7.42
C ALA A 22 10.30 -4.04 6.16
N ALA A 23 9.89 -2.89 5.64
CA ALA A 23 9.10 -2.83 4.41
C ALA A 23 9.89 -3.36 3.21
N SER A 24 11.18 -3.02 3.11
CA SER A 24 12.06 -3.46 2.02
C SER A 24 12.32 -4.97 2.08
N GLN A 25 12.59 -5.51 3.26
CA GLN A 25 12.82 -6.95 3.45
C GLN A 25 11.56 -7.77 3.19
N LEU A 26 10.41 -7.28 3.65
CA LEU A 26 9.13 -7.92 3.43
C LEU A 26 8.74 -7.92 1.94
N GLU A 27 9.03 -6.83 1.22
CA GLU A 27 8.85 -6.76 -0.24
C GLU A 27 9.74 -7.77 -0.97
N ALA A 28 11.02 -7.85 -0.61
CA ALA A 28 11.95 -8.80 -1.22
C ALA A 28 11.52 -10.26 -1.00
N LEU A 29 11.02 -10.57 0.20
CA LEU A 29 10.47 -11.88 0.54
C LEU A 29 9.21 -12.20 -0.27
N ALA A 30 8.28 -11.25 -0.38
CA ALA A 30 7.01 -11.40 -1.09
C ALA A 30 7.19 -11.54 -2.62
N SER A 31 8.19 -10.87 -3.20
CA SER A 31 8.41 -10.81 -4.65
C SER A 31 8.65 -12.16 -5.32
N ARG A 32 9.03 -13.19 -4.56
CA ARG A 32 9.22 -14.56 -5.07
C ARG A 32 7.93 -15.38 -5.15
N TYR A 33 6.83 -14.89 -4.58
CA TYR A 33 5.58 -15.62 -4.42
C TYR A 33 4.40 -14.89 -5.08
N VAL A 34 4.69 -13.95 -5.98
CA VAL A 34 3.69 -13.19 -6.72
C VAL A 34 2.76 -14.14 -7.46
N GLY A 35 1.45 -13.97 -7.25
CA GLY A 35 0.41 -14.81 -7.85
C GLY A 35 0.05 -16.05 -7.03
N ALA A 36 0.71 -16.33 -5.90
CA ALA A 36 0.30 -17.44 -5.03
C ALA A 36 -1.13 -17.20 -4.49
N THR A 37 -1.97 -18.23 -4.54
CA THR A 37 -3.34 -18.16 -4.04
C THR A 37 -3.35 -18.13 -2.51
N HIS A 38 -4.17 -17.26 -1.91
CA HIS A 38 -4.32 -17.16 -0.47
C HIS A 38 -5.75 -16.78 -0.06
N PRO A 39 -6.17 -17.09 1.18
CA PRO A 39 -7.49 -16.73 1.69
C PRO A 39 -7.54 -15.35 2.36
N VAL A 40 -6.40 -14.66 2.47
CA VAL A 40 -6.29 -13.40 3.21
C VAL A 40 -6.93 -12.24 2.45
N THR A 41 -7.73 -11.44 3.15
CA THR A 41 -8.41 -10.26 2.61
C THR A 41 -8.29 -9.08 3.58
N LEU A 42 -8.42 -7.85 3.07
CA LEU A 42 -8.56 -6.64 3.88
C LEU A 42 -9.84 -5.91 3.44
N PRO A 43 -11.01 -6.26 4.01
CA PRO A 43 -12.28 -5.69 3.55
C PRO A 43 -12.39 -4.19 3.82
N TRP A 44 -12.98 -3.46 2.88
CA TRP A 44 -13.43 -2.08 3.05
C TRP A 44 -14.94 -2.06 3.33
N ARG A 45 -15.34 -1.67 4.54
CA ARG A 45 -16.76 -1.55 4.93
C ARG A 45 -16.95 -0.37 5.86
N ASN A 46 -18.10 0.31 5.74
CA ASN A 46 -18.49 1.41 6.64
C ASN A 46 -17.40 2.49 6.83
N GLY A 47 -16.67 2.82 5.75
CA GLY A 47 -15.62 3.83 5.79
C GLY A 47 -14.32 3.38 6.47
N LYS A 48 -14.12 2.08 6.71
CA LYS A 48 -12.94 1.54 7.40
C LYS A 48 -12.41 0.26 6.73
N LEU A 49 -11.09 0.07 6.83
CA LEU A 49 -10.44 -1.19 6.53
C LEU A 49 -10.52 -2.11 7.75
N GLU A 50 -11.10 -3.31 7.59
CA GLU A 50 -11.35 -4.26 8.66
C GLU A 50 -10.09 -5.07 9.01
N LEU A 51 -9.16 -4.44 9.75
CA LEU A 51 -7.89 -5.05 10.14
C LEU A 51 -8.05 -6.31 11.00
N GLU A 52 -9.12 -6.43 11.77
CA GLU A 52 -9.40 -7.63 12.56
C GLU A 52 -9.59 -8.87 11.66
N ILE A 53 -10.35 -8.73 10.58
CA ILE A 53 -10.56 -9.81 9.61
C ILE A 53 -9.25 -10.18 8.94
N PHE A 54 -8.48 -9.18 8.52
CA PHE A 54 -7.16 -9.37 7.94
C PHE A 54 -6.25 -10.19 8.87
N TRP A 55 -6.09 -9.75 10.13
CA TRP A 55 -5.20 -10.43 11.08
C TRP A 55 -5.66 -11.85 11.38
N ARG A 56 -6.97 -12.06 11.59
CA ARG A 56 -7.52 -13.39 11.83
C ARG A 56 -7.22 -14.34 10.67
N GLN A 57 -7.49 -13.93 9.44
CA GLN A 57 -7.23 -14.75 8.25
C GLN A 57 -5.73 -15.01 8.06
N TRP A 58 -4.90 -13.97 8.17
CA TRP A 58 -3.47 -14.04 7.93
C TRP A 58 -2.73 -14.89 8.99
N LEU A 59 -3.12 -14.77 10.26
CA LEU A 59 -2.54 -15.56 11.35
C LEU A 59 -2.97 -17.03 11.30
N CYS A 60 -4.24 -17.32 11.02
CA CYS A 60 -4.76 -18.69 10.98
C CYS A 60 -4.32 -19.47 9.73
N TRP A 61 -4.02 -18.79 8.63
CA TRP A 61 -3.59 -19.45 7.40
C TRP A 61 -2.21 -20.09 7.54
N GLN A 62 -2.08 -21.34 7.07
CA GLN A 62 -0.84 -22.13 7.12
C GLN A 62 -0.04 -21.98 5.82
N GLY A 63 0.34 -20.75 5.48
CA GLY A 63 1.28 -20.46 4.39
C GLY A 63 2.72 -20.30 4.88
N GLY A 64 3.69 -20.58 4.01
CA GLY A 64 5.10 -20.26 4.24
C GLY A 64 5.34 -18.76 4.36
N ALA A 65 6.49 -18.35 4.90
CA ALA A 65 6.77 -16.93 5.15
C ALA A 65 6.68 -16.06 3.89
N GLY A 66 7.16 -16.56 2.76
CA GLY A 66 7.06 -15.89 1.46
C GLY A 66 5.62 -15.71 0.97
N GLU A 67 4.82 -16.77 1.06
CA GLU A 67 3.40 -16.74 0.68
C GLU A 67 2.60 -15.79 1.59
N LYS A 68 2.90 -15.77 2.89
CA LYS A 68 2.31 -14.83 3.85
C LYS A 68 2.72 -13.38 3.59
N ALA A 69 3.97 -13.14 3.20
CA ALA A 69 4.43 -11.82 2.82
C ALA A 69 3.73 -11.33 1.55
N TRP A 70 3.58 -12.21 0.55
CA TRP A 70 2.80 -11.93 -0.66
C TRP A 70 1.33 -11.65 -0.34
N ALA A 71 0.67 -12.51 0.43
CA ALA A 71 -0.73 -12.38 0.79
C ALA A 71 -1.03 -11.07 1.54
N PHE A 72 -0.08 -10.58 2.34
CA PHE A 72 -0.18 -9.27 2.95
C PHE A 72 -0.19 -8.14 1.92
N HIS A 73 0.78 -8.13 0.98
CA HIS A 73 0.85 -7.08 -0.05
C HIS A 73 -0.40 -7.09 -0.96
N ASP A 74 -0.85 -8.27 -1.36
CA ASP A 74 -2.02 -8.42 -2.21
C ASP A 74 -3.31 -7.99 -1.49
N ALA A 75 -3.55 -8.49 -0.27
CA ALA A 75 -4.73 -8.12 0.50
C ALA A 75 -4.77 -6.61 0.81
N LEU A 76 -3.62 -6.01 1.15
CA LEU A 76 -3.49 -4.58 1.38
C LEU A 76 -3.83 -3.78 0.12
N ALA A 77 -3.25 -4.15 -1.03
CA ALA A 77 -3.52 -3.48 -2.30
C ALA A 77 -5.00 -3.60 -2.71
N CYS A 78 -5.58 -4.79 -2.56
CA CYS A 78 -6.99 -5.05 -2.85
C CYS A 78 -7.91 -4.19 -1.98
N GLY A 79 -7.66 -4.15 -0.66
CA GLY A 79 -8.43 -3.36 0.29
C GLY A 79 -8.33 -1.86 0.02
N LEU A 80 -7.12 -1.35 -0.24
CA LEU A 80 -6.90 0.05 -0.62
C LEU A 80 -7.59 0.38 -1.94
N ALA A 81 -7.54 -0.51 -2.93
CA ALA A 81 -8.22 -0.30 -4.20
C ALA A 81 -9.75 -0.31 -4.06
N ALA A 82 -10.31 -1.11 -3.14
CA ALA A 82 -11.74 -1.08 -2.82
C ALA A 82 -12.15 0.25 -2.18
N MET A 83 -11.35 0.73 -1.21
CA MET A 83 -11.54 2.04 -0.57
C MET A 83 -11.50 3.17 -1.60
N VAL A 84 -10.47 3.18 -2.46
CA VAL A 84 -10.31 4.23 -3.47
C VAL A 84 -11.44 4.20 -4.49
N ARG A 85 -11.89 3.01 -4.93
CA ARG A 85 -13.03 2.85 -5.83
C ARG A 85 -14.33 3.43 -5.25
N ASP A 86 -14.65 3.11 -4.00
CA ASP A 86 -15.83 3.64 -3.33
C ASP A 86 -15.76 5.18 -3.20
N CYS A 87 -14.61 5.70 -2.77
CA CYS A 87 -14.41 7.15 -2.63
C CYS A 87 -14.47 7.90 -3.97
N ALA A 88 -13.90 7.33 -5.04
CA ALA A 88 -13.87 7.93 -6.36
C ALA A 88 -15.23 7.83 -7.06
N GLY A 89 -15.90 6.68 -6.96
CA GLY A 89 -17.23 6.46 -7.55
C GLY A 89 -18.30 7.40 -7.01
N ARG A 90 -18.28 7.71 -5.70
CA ARG A 90 -19.20 8.69 -5.10
C ARG A 90 -19.03 10.13 -5.61
N ARG A 91 -17.93 10.42 -6.32
CA ARG A 91 -17.55 11.76 -6.79
C ARG A 91 -17.31 11.83 -8.29
N ASP A 92 -17.57 10.74 -9.01
CA ASP A 92 -17.26 10.58 -10.43
C ASP A 92 -15.81 10.94 -10.81
N ILE A 93 -14.85 10.54 -9.96
CA ILE A 93 -13.43 10.78 -10.20
C ILE A 93 -12.83 9.61 -10.99
N GLN A 94 -12.24 9.90 -12.15
CA GLN A 94 -11.60 8.90 -13.01
C GLN A 94 -10.07 8.87 -12.90
N THR A 95 -9.48 9.87 -12.25
CA THR A 95 -8.02 10.04 -12.12
C THR A 95 -7.59 9.96 -10.66
N LEU A 96 -6.66 9.06 -10.37
CA LEU A 96 -6.15 8.79 -9.02
C LEU A 96 -4.68 9.17 -8.96
N VAL A 97 -4.32 9.99 -7.97
CA VAL A 97 -2.94 10.40 -7.71
C VAL A 97 -2.44 9.66 -6.47
N PHE A 98 -1.27 9.07 -6.56
CA PHE A 98 -0.61 8.40 -5.44
C PHE A 98 0.64 9.19 -5.03
N GLY A 99 0.97 9.17 -3.74
CA GLY A 99 2.16 9.81 -3.19
C GLY A 99 2.61 9.12 -1.91
N GLY A 100 3.70 9.60 -1.32
CA GLY A 100 4.22 9.08 -0.05
C GLY A 100 5.19 7.92 -0.22
N ARG A 101 5.94 7.66 0.86
CA ARG A 101 7.03 6.66 0.94
C ARG A 101 6.60 5.24 0.54
N VAL A 102 5.30 4.95 0.59
CA VAL A 102 4.72 3.66 0.21
C VAL A 102 4.95 3.32 -1.27
N LEU A 103 5.21 4.33 -2.12
CA LEU A 103 5.50 4.13 -3.54
C LEU A 103 6.89 3.55 -3.83
N HIS A 104 7.79 3.52 -2.83
CA HIS A 104 9.04 2.79 -2.96
C HIS A 104 8.82 1.27 -3.00
N ASN A 105 7.67 0.79 -2.51
CA ASN A 105 7.29 -0.61 -2.59
C ASN A 105 6.72 -0.91 -3.99
N ARG A 106 7.59 -1.42 -4.87
CA ARG A 106 7.27 -1.70 -6.28
C ARG A 106 6.21 -2.78 -6.39
N LEU A 107 6.23 -3.75 -5.46
CA LEU A 107 5.23 -4.81 -5.40
C LEU A 107 3.83 -4.26 -5.13
N LEU A 108 3.70 -3.38 -4.13
CA LEU A 108 2.42 -2.74 -3.80
C LEU A 108 1.93 -1.84 -4.94
N VAL A 109 2.83 -1.09 -5.57
CA VAL A 109 2.49 -0.28 -6.76
C VAL A 109 1.98 -1.17 -7.89
N SER A 110 2.62 -2.32 -8.14
CA SER A 110 2.16 -3.28 -9.15
C SER A 110 0.75 -3.80 -8.83
N GLN A 111 0.50 -4.21 -7.58
CA GLN A 111 -0.83 -4.69 -7.18
C GLN A 111 -1.90 -3.60 -7.24
N LEU A 112 -1.58 -2.36 -6.85
CA LEU A 112 -2.50 -1.24 -6.98
C LEU A 112 -2.85 -0.96 -8.45
N LYS A 113 -1.87 -1.01 -9.35
CA LYS A 113 -2.11 -0.88 -10.80
C LYS A 113 -3.02 -1.99 -11.33
N PHE A 114 -2.79 -3.22 -10.89
CA PHE A 114 -3.63 -4.36 -11.25
C PHE A 114 -5.09 -4.16 -10.78
N TYR A 115 -5.31 -3.84 -9.50
CA TYR A 115 -6.66 -3.70 -8.96
C TYR A 115 -7.39 -2.44 -9.43
N LEU A 116 -6.68 -1.41 -9.87
CA LEU A 116 -7.23 -0.12 -10.30
C LEU A 116 -7.07 0.12 -11.81
N ALA A 117 -6.97 -0.95 -12.62
CA ALA A 117 -6.79 -0.86 -14.07
C ALA A 117 -7.89 -0.05 -14.81
N GLY A 118 -9.03 0.20 -14.17
CA GLY A 118 -10.12 1.03 -14.71
C GLY A 118 -9.98 2.53 -14.49
N PHE A 119 -8.92 3.00 -13.81
CA PHE A 119 -8.68 4.44 -13.55
C PHE A 119 -7.42 4.93 -14.27
N THR A 120 -7.35 6.24 -14.48
CA THR A 120 -6.10 6.91 -14.82
C THR A 120 -5.24 7.03 -13.56
N LEU A 121 -4.11 6.31 -13.50
CA LEU A 121 -3.25 6.28 -12.31
C LEU A 121 -2.01 7.17 -12.51
N LEU A 122 -1.84 8.14 -11.62
CA LEU A 122 -0.70 9.06 -11.62
C LEU A 122 0.22 8.74 -10.45
N PHE A 123 1.45 8.32 -10.77
CA PHE A 123 2.51 8.06 -9.80
C PHE A 123 3.63 9.10 -9.98
N PRO A 124 4.22 9.65 -8.91
CA PRO A 124 5.35 10.55 -8.98
C PRO A 124 6.54 9.85 -9.64
N GLN A 125 7.08 10.52 -10.66
CA GLN A 125 8.19 10.00 -11.47
C GLN A 125 9.45 10.88 -11.36
N GLN A 126 9.29 12.16 -11.03
CA GLN A 126 10.37 13.17 -11.03
C GLN A 126 10.67 13.76 -9.66
N LEU A 127 9.83 13.49 -8.66
CA LEU A 127 10.03 13.94 -7.28
C LEU A 127 10.15 12.71 -6.37
N PRO A 128 10.99 12.75 -5.32
CA PRO A 128 11.08 11.67 -4.36
C PRO A 128 9.69 11.41 -3.80
N ALA A 129 9.23 10.15 -3.79
CA ALA A 129 7.92 9.84 -3.24
C ALA A 129 7.84 10.07 -1.71
N GLY A 130 8.98 10.21 -1.04
CA GLY A 130 9.08 10.49 0.39
C GLY A 130 8.97 11.97 0.77
N ASP A 131 9.32 12.29 2.02
CA ASP A 131 9.06 13.60 2.62
C ASP A 131 9.78 14.77 1.92
N GLY A 132 10.79 14.46 1.08
CA GLY A 132 11.48 15.42 0.23
C GLY A 132 10.57 16.14 -0.78
N SER A 133 9.37 15.64 -1.08
CA SER A 133 8.40 16.32 -1.96
C SER A 133 7.23 16.99 -1.20
N ILE A 134 7.18 16.90 0.13
CA ILE A 134 6.09 17.53 0.92
C ILE A 134 6.09 19.04 0.73
N ALA A 135 7.28 19.66 0.70
CA ALA A 135 7.43 21.10 0.47
C ALA A 135 6.89 21.53 -0.90
N SER A 136 7.10 20.72 -1.95
CA SER A 136 6.54 20.99 -3.28
C SER A 136 5.01 20.85 -3.31
N GLY A 137 4.46 19.84 -2.63
CA GLY A 137 3.01 19.71 -2.46
C GLY A 137 2.40 20.90 -1.71
N GLN A 138 3.04 21.35 -0.65
CA GLN A 138 2.64 22.54 0.11
C GLN A 138 2.70 23.81 -0.75
N ALA A 139 3.74 23.99 -1.55
CA ALA A 139 3.89 25.15 -2.44
C ALA A 139 2.79 25.22 -3.50
N VAL A 140 2.43 24.09 -4.12
CA VAL A 140 1.33 24.03 -5.11
C VAL A 140 -0.03 24.30 -4.46
N VAL A 141 -0.29 23.73 -3.28
CA VAL A 141 -1.52 24.01 -2.51
C VAL A 141 -1.61 25.48 -2.11
N ALA A 142 -0.51 26.07 -1.64
CA ALA A 142 -0.44 27.48 -1.29
C ALA A 142 -0.67 28.38 -2.52
N SER A 143 -0.03 28.08 -3.66
CA SER A 143 -0.22 28.81 -4.90
C SER A 143 -1.65 28.73 -5.42
N ALA A 144 -2.28 27.55 -5.36
CA ALA A 144 -3.68 27.36 -5.74
C ALA A 144 -4.64 28.16 -4.85
N ARG A 145 -4.37 28.22 -3.53
CA ARG A 145 -5.15 29.03 -2.58
C ARG A 145 -4.98 30.53 -2.82
N CYS A 146 -3.77 30.98 -3.15
CA CYS A 146 -3.52 32.40 -3.47
C CYS A 146 -4.13 32.84 -4.80
N LYS A 147 -4.31 31.93 -5.77
CA LYS A 147 -4.97 32.22 -7.06
C LYS A 147 -6.50 32.17 -7.02
N ALA A 148 -7.08 31.69 -5.91
CA ALA A 148 -8.53 31.66 -5.70
C ALA A 148 -9.07 32.96 -5.05
N HIS A 149 -8.20 33.95 -4.85
CA HIS A 149 -8.49 35.33 -4.45
C HIS A 149 -8.18 36.27 -5.62
#